data_AF-A0A413QUC2-F1
#
_entry.id   AF-A0A413QUC2-F1
#
_cell.length_a   1.000
_cell.length_b   1.000
_cell.length_c   1.000
_cell.angle_alpha   90.00
_cell.angle_beta   90.00
_cell.angle_gamma   90.00
#
_symmetry.space_group_name_H-M   'P 1'
#
loop_
_entity.id
_entity.type
_entity.pdbx_description
1 polymer ?
#
loop_
_entity_poly.entity_id
_entity_poly.type
_entity_poly.pdbx_seq_one_letter_code
_entity_poly.pdbx_strand_id
1 'polypeptide(L)'
;MATYNQFVVTDAGRALLAKAVANKGTFTVSSIKTSSHTYTQSAIAALTSLDDIRQSFPLASATTVDSTTIKLEFNVTNVGLSASYTLATLGVYATYNNSETLFAVSTANNPDVMNAEQAGALVRNILTTVYIKTSNASSISIAVAMDTYVTKAMLDAAETKALDRAHPIGSVYLNIGGTDPATAFGGTWKKIEGSYLLASGSYAGKTLTAGKTVGEEMHNITITEMPMHSHGGTTDTGGKHRHWTNGALPRDLQWDACEGNDNEPAIGYGDGCWRGHRVDGHTSSDGDHTHEFTTNDAGGGAGMLIMPLATVVDAWYRTA
;
A
#
# COMPACT_ATOMS: atom_id res chain seq x y z
N MET A 1 -41.26 -6.24 18.54
CA MET A 1 -40.28 -7.32 18.79
C MET A 1 -41.03 -8.46 19.43
N ALA A 2 -40.84 -9.70 18.94
CA ALA A 2 -41.50 -10.85 19.53
C ALA A 2 -41.12 -11.01 21.01
N THR A 3 -42.08 -11.35 21.86
CA THR A 3 -41.80 -11.78 23.24
C THR A 3 -42.30 -13.20 23.42
N TYR A 4 -41.45 -14.04 24.00
CA TYR A 4 -41.71 -15.47 24.17
C TYR A 4 -41.80 -15.83 25.65
N ASN A 5 -42.63 -16.82 25.95
CA ASN A 5 -42.64 -17.45 27.26
C ASN A 5 -41.34 -18.20 27.53
N GLN A 6 -41.09 -18.54 28.79
CA GLN A 6 -40.02 -19.46 29.10
C GLN A 6 -40.25 -20.81 28.42
N PHE A 7 -39.17 -21.43 27.95
CA PHE A 7 -39.25 -22.76 27.37
C PHE A 7 -39.68 -23.77 28.43
N VAL A 8 -40.71 -24.55 28.10
CA VAL A 8 -41.20 -25.65 28.92
C VAL A 8 -40.70 -26.95 28.28
N VAL A 9 -40.00 -27.77 29.07
CA VAL A 9 -39.54 -29.10 28.63
C VAL A 9 -40.74 -30.05 28.59
N THR A 10 -40.92 -30.76 27.47
CA THR A 10 -42.00 -31.73 27.30
C THR A 10 -41.75 -33.00 28.12
N ASP A 11 -42.79 -33.79 28.36
CA ASP A 11 -42.70 -35.10 29.01
C ASP A 11 -41.78 -36.04 28.22
N ALA A 12 -41.90 -36.00 26.88
CA ALA A 12 -41.04 -36.75 25.97
C ALA A 12 -39.57 -36.29 26.07
N GLY A 13 -39.32 -34.99 26.14
CA GLY A 13 -37.98 -34.40 26.30
C GLY A 13 -37.34 -34.76 27.64
N ARG A 14 -38.10 -34.71 28.74
CA ARG A 14 -37.64 -35.17 30.06
C ARG A 14 -37.31 -36.65 30.06
N ALA A 15 -38.15 -37.48 29.44
CA ALA A 15 -37.90 -38.91 29.31
C ALA A 15 -36.65 -39.20 28.46
N LEU A 16 -36.44 -38.44 27.38
CA LEU A 16 -35.24 -38.55 26.53
C LEU A 16 -33.96 -38.22 27.32
N LEU A 17 -33.98 -37.12 28.07
CA LEU A 17 -32.86 -36.71 28.91
C LEU A 17 -32.56 -37.77 29.99
N ALA A 18 -33.59 -38.27 30.67
CA ALA A 18 -33.44 -39.32 31.68
C ALA A 18 -32.85 -40.61 31.08
N LYS A 19 -33.29 -41.00 29.86
CA LYS A 19 -32.75 -42.15 29.14
C LYS A 19 -31.28 -41.96 28.77
N ALA A 20 -30.88 -40.78 28.30
CA ALA A 20 -29.50 -40.49 27.95
C ALA A 20 -28.59 -40.57 29.17
N VAL A 21 -29.01 -39.98 30.30
CA VAL A 21 -28.30 -40.03 31.58
C VAL A 21 -28.15 -41.47 32.09
N ALA A 22 -29.25 -42.23 32.12
CA ALA A 22 -29.25 -43.61 32.63
C ALA A 22 -28.33 -44.54 31.84
N ASN A 23 -28.24 -44.33 30.51
CA ASN A 23 -27.47 -45.18 29.62
C ASN A 23 -26.07 -44.63 29.30
N LYS A 24 -25.67 -43.50 29.91
CA LYS A 24 -24.42 -42.78 29.59
C LYS A 24 -24.27 -42.49 28.09
N GLY A 25 -25.37 -42.28 27.39
CA GLY A 25 -25.36 -42.01 25.95
C GLY A 25 -25.41 -40.51 25.66
N THR A 26 -25.01 -40.17 24.44
CA THR A 26 -24.94 -38.78 23.96
C THR A 26 -26.34 -38.22 23.69
N PHE A 27 -26.73 -37.20 24.45
CA PHE A 27 -27.89 -36.36 24.16
C PHE A 27 -27.46 -35.15 23.35
N THR A 28 -28.03 -34.96 22.17
CA THR A 28 -27.65 -33.86 21.26
C THR A 28 -28.87 -33.05 20.84
N VAL A 29 -28.87 -31.75 21.12
CA VAL A 29 -29.87 -30.83 20.57
C VAL A 29 -29.62 -30.68 19.07
N SER A 30 -30.62 -30.95 18.23
CA SER A 30 -30.47 -31.05 16.77
C SER A 30 -30.87 -29.75 16.06
N SER A 31 -32.08 -29.27 16.36
CA SER A 31 -32.70 -28.17 15.61
C SER A 31 -33.68 -27.38 16.46
N ILE A 32 -34.02 -26.20 15.98
CA ILE A 32 -35.24 -25.48 16.35
C ILE A 32 -36.19 -25.51 15.16
N LYS A 33 -37.47 -25.77 15.42
CA LYS A 33 -38.54 -25.68 14.42
C LYS A 33 -39.48 -24.55 14.81
N THR A 34 -39.89 -23.80 13.81
CA THR A 34 -40.84 -22.69 13.95
C THR A 34 -42.21 -23.15 13.48
N SER A 35 -43.25 -22.76 14.20
CA SER A 35 -44.63 -23.12 13.91
C SER A 35 -45.54 -21.90 13.99
N SER A 36 -46.55 -21.86 13.13
CA SER A 36 -47.65 -20.89 13.19
C SER A 36 -48.81 -21.31 14.08
N HIS A 37 -48.76 -22.52 14.65
CA HIS A 37 -49.75 -22.98 15.61
C HIS A 37 -49.50 -22.36 16.99
N THR A 38 -50.56 -21.92 17.66
CA THR A 38 -50.49 -21.38 19.02
C THR A 38 -50.99 -22.41 20.02
N TYR A 39 -50.11 -22.86 20.90
CA TYR A 39 -50.47 -23.76 22.00
C TYR A 39 -50.83 -22.98 23.28
N THR A 40 -51.67 -23.59 24.12
CA THR A 40 -51.83 -23.14 25.50
C THR A 40 -50.67 -23.63 26.36
N GLN A 41 -50.29 -22.86 27.38
CA GLN A 41 -49.17 -23.23 28.26
C GLN A 41 -49.37 -24.58 28.96
N SER A 42 -50.62 -24.94 29.29
CA SER A 42 -50.96 -26.22 29.92
C SER A 42 -50.83 -27.42 28.98
N ALA A 43 -50.91 -27.23 27.66
CA ALA A 43 -50.79 -28.30 26.69
C ALA A 43 -49.33 -28.69 26.40
N ILE A 44 -48.39 -27.75 26.58
CA ILE A 44 -47.00 -27.91 26.14
C ILE A 44 -46.33 -29.18 26.71
N ALA A 45 -46.51 -29.46 27.99
CA ALA A 45 -45.85 -30.59 28.64
C ALA A 45 -46.19 -31.93 27.96
N ALA A 46 -47.42 -32.10 27.47
CA ALA A 46 -47.88 -33.33 26.84
C ALA A 46 -47.53 -33.44 25.34
N LEU A 47 -46.94 -32.40 24.73
CA LEU A 47 -46.64 -32.41 23.30
C LEU A 47 -45.52 -33.41 22.95
N THR A 48 -45.74 -34.12 21.85
CA THR A 48 -44.75 -35.03 21.24
C THR A 48 -44.25 -34.53 19.89
N SER A 49 -45.02 -33.65 19.23
CA SER A 49 -44.68 -32.96 17.99
C SER A 49 -45.29 -31.56 17.98
N LEU A 50 -44.80 -30.68 17.10
CA LEU A 50 -45.48 -29.43 16.77
C LEU A 50 -46.35 -29.63 15.53
N ASP A 51 -47.48 -28.94 15.53
CA ASP A 51 -48.37 -28.77 14.39
C ASP A 51 -47.93 -27.57 13.56
N ASP A 52 -48.31 -27.56 12.27
CA ASP A 52 -48.07 -26.46 11.33
C ASP A 52 -46.63 -25.91 11.37
N ILE A 53 -45.65 -26.82 11.32
CA ILE A 53 -44.22 -26.47 11.22
C ILE A 53 -43.97 -25.78 9.88
N ARG A 54 -43.33 -24.61 9.93
CA ARG A 54 -43.05 -23.79 8.75
C ARG A 54 -41.60 -23.87 8.32
N GLN A 55 -40.66 -23.85 9.26
CA GLN A 55 -39.24 -23.93 8.98
C GLN A 55 -38.50 -24.71 10.08
N SER A 56 -37.32 -25.21 9.74
CA SER A 56 -36.42 -25.89 10.67
C SER A 56 -35.00 -25.34 10.48
N PHE A 57 -34.33 -25.02 11.59
CA PHE A 57 -33.00 -24.46 11.60
C PHE A 57 -32.09 -25.31 12.48
N PRO A 58 -30.87 -25.63 12.01
CA PRO A 58 -29.91 -26.36 12.82
C PRO A 58 -29.45 -25.51 14.01
N LEU A 59 -28.98 -26.19 15.06
CA LEU A 59 -28.31 -25.53 16.17
C LEU A 59 -27.05 -24.80 15.67
N ALA A 60 -26.93 -23.50 15.96
CA ALA A 60 -25.80 -22.69 15.53
C ALA A 60 -24.66 -22.68 16.55
N SER A 61 -24.99 -22.66 17.84
CA SER A 61 -24.00 -22.75 18.92
C SER A 61 -24.62 -23.36 20.16
N ALA A 62 -23.79 -23.99 20.99
CA ALA A 62 -24.16 -24.29 22.35
C ALA A 62 -22.99 -24.09 23.30
N THR A 63 -23.29 -23.46 24.43
CA THR A 63 -22.29 -23.11 25.44
C THR A 63 -22.83 -23.48 26.82
N THR A 64 -21.98 -24.09 27.64
CA THR A 64 -22.31 -24.33 29.05
C THR A 64 -22.06 -23.03 29.80
N VAL A 65 -23.10 -22.45 30.38
CA VAL A 65 -23.03 -21.17 31.12
C VAL A 65 -22.61 -21.42 32.57
N ASP A 66 -23.15 -22.48 33.18
CA ASP A 66 -22.85 -22.93 34.53
C ASP A 66 -23.11 -24.45 34.65
N SER A 67 -22.97 -25.03 35.85
CA SER A 67 -23.17 -26.48 36.09
C SER A 67 -24.57 -27.00 35.78
N THR A 68 -25.54 -26.12 35.56
CA THR A 68 -26.96 -26.44 35.35
C THR A 68 -27.55 -25.80 34.10
N THR A 69 -26.91 -24.80 33.50
CA THR A 69 -27.48 -24.02 32.40
C THR A 69 -26.67 -24.18 31.12
N ILE A 70 -27.37 -24.55 30.04
CA ILE A 70 -26.83 -24.56 28.68
C ILE A 70 -27.52 -23.44 27.90
N LYS A 71 -26.72 -22.59 27.26
CA LYS A 71 -27.17 -21.59 26.30
C LYS A 71 -27.05 -22.18 24.89
N LEU A 72 -28.16 -22.22 24.18
CA LEU A 72 -28.25 -22.59 22.77
C LEU A 72 -28.53 -21.35 21.93
N GLU A 73 -27.93 -21.27 20.75
CA GLU A 73 -28.22 -20.22 19.79
C GLU A 73 -28.65 -20.83 18.45
N PHE A 74 -29.67 -20.23 17.86
CA PHE A 74 -30.21 -20.59 16.56
C PHE A 74 -30.37 -19.35 15.69
N ASN A 75 -30.09 -19.47 14.39
CA ASN A 75 -30.35 -18.41 13.41
C ASN A 75 -31.64 -18.73 12.68
N VAL A 76 -32.74 -18.06 13.05
CA VAL A 76 -34.03 -18.22 12.40
C VAL A 76 -34.11 -17.24 11.23
N THR A 77 -34.15 -17.75 10.00
CA THR A 77 -34.08 -16.93 8.77
C THR A 77 -35.29 -17.06 7.86
N ASN A 78 -35.57 -16.10 6.98
CA ASN A 78 -36.64 -16.25 5.98
C ASN A 78 -36.21 -16.98 4.70
N VAL A 79 -34.95 -17.40 4.60
CA VAL A 79 -34.46 -18.14 3.43
C VAL A 79 -35.33 -19.37 3.16
N GLY A 80 -35.74 -19.55 1.91
CA GLY A 80 -36.61 -20.64 1.45
C GLY A 80 -38.07 -20.52 1.86
N LEU A 81 -38.49 -19.43 2.51
CA LEU A 81 -39.86 -19.24 2.95
C LEU A 81 -40.72 -18.65 1.83
N SER A 82 -41.66 -19.44 1.29
CA SER A 82 -42.55 -19.02 0.19
C SER A 82 -43.74 -18.17 0.63
N ALA A 83 -44.22 -18.34 1.86
CA ALA A 83 -45.37 -17.62 2.39
C ALA A 83 -45.10 -17.12 3.81
N SER A 84 -45.44 -15.86 4.07
CA SER A 84 -45.31 -15.27 5.40
C SER A 84 -46.19 -15.99 6.42
N TYR A 85 -45.73 -16.10 7.66
CA TYR A 85 -46.51 -16.71 8.74
C TYR A 85 -46.24 -16.03 10.08
N THR A 86 -47.20 -16.16 10.98
CA THR A 86 -47.05 -15.73 12.38
C THR A 86 -46.11 -16.70 13.09
N LEU A 87 -45.00 -16.20 13.62
CA LEU A 87 -44.03 -16.97 14.40
C LEU A 87 -44.58 -17.20 15.81
N ALA A 88 -45.49 -18.16 15.94
CA ALA A 88 -46.29 -18.37 17.16
C ALA A 88 -45.60 -19.28 18.17
N THR A 89 -44.93 -20.33 17.70
CA THR A 89 -44.33 -21.35 18.56
C THR A 89 -42.93 -21.72 18.08
N LEU A 90 -42.02 -21.88 19.04
CA LEU A 90 -40.67 -22.39 18.84
C LEU A 90 -40.54 -23.74 19.56
N GLY A 91 -40.14 -24.78 18.83
CA GLY A 91 -39.86 -26.10 19.39
C GLY A 91 -38.40 -26.46 19.20
N VAL A 92 -37.69 -26.71 20.30
CA VAL A 92 -36.35 -27.27 20.30
C VAL A 92 -36.46 -28.79 20.23
N TYR A 93 -35.75 -29.39 19.28
CA TYR A 93 -35.67 -30.83 19.10
C TYR A 93 -34.30 -31.34 19.54
N ALA A 94 -34.29 -32.55 20.09
CA ALA A 94 -33.07 -33.24 20.48
C ALA A 94 -33.11 -34.68 20.01
N THR A 95 -31.92 -35.27 19.89
CA THR A 95 -31.69 -36.62 19.41
C THR A 95 -30.97 -37.46 20.45
N TYR A 96 -31.34 -38.73 20.50
CA TYR A 96 -30.65 -39.79 21.21
C TYR A 96 -30.66 -41.03 20.31
N ASN A 97 -29.51 -41.63 20.03
CA ASN A 97 -29.37 -42.74 19.07
C ASN A 97 -30.07 -42.48 17.72
N ASN A 98 -29.89 -41.27 17.17
CA ASN A 98 -30.49 -40.80 15.90
C ASN A 98 -32.03 -40.69 15.89
N SER A 99 -32.71 -40.88 17.02
CA SER A 99 -34.15 -40.62 17.13
C SER A 99 -34.38 -39.19 17.58
N GLU A 100 -35.04 -38.38 16.75
CA GLU A 100 -35.41 -37.00 17.08
C GLU A 100 -36.66 -36.97 17.98
N THR A 101 -36.70 -36.07 18.96
CA THR A 101 -37.83 -35.88 19.88
C THR A 101 -38.00 -34.40 20.18
N LEU A 102 -39.25 -33.95 20.27
CA LEU A 102 -39.57 -32.60 20.73
C LEU A 102 -39.15 -32.44 22.19
N PHE A 103 -38.12 -31.65 22.44
CA PHE A 103 -37.51 -31.53 23.75
C PHE A 103 -38.13 -30.41 24.60
N ALA A 104 -38.24 -29.21 24.04
CA ALA A 104 -38.79 -28.07 24.74
C ALA A 104 -39.55 -27.15 23.79
N VAL A 105 -40.58 -26.47 24.30
CA VAL A 105 -41.42 -25.58 23.50
C VAL A 105 -41.57 -24.25 24.21
N SER A 106 -41.58 -23.17 23.43
CA SER A 106 -41.96 -21.84 23.88
C SER A 106 -43.00 -21.26 22.92
N THR A 107 -44.02 -20.63 23.49
CA THR A 107 -45.07 -19.92 22.76
C THR A 107 -44.85 -18.41 22.88
N ALA A 108 -45.18 -17.68 21.83
CA ALA A 108 -45.11 -16.22 21.82
C ALA A 108 -46.26 -15.62 22.64
N ASN A 109 -45.94 -14.63 23.48
CA ASN A 109 -46.93 -13.74 24.10
C ASN A 109 -47.37 -12.65 23.12
N ASN A 110 -46.40 -12.12 22.38
CA ASN A 110 -46.62 -11.18 21.29
C ASN A 110 -45.84 -11.70 20.08
N PRO A 111 -46.47 -12.48 19.18
CA PRO A 111 -45.78 -13.08 18.05
C PRO A 111 -45.35 -12.01 17.04
N ASP A 112 -44.25 -12.29 16.34
CA ASP A 112 -43.82 -11.51 15.18
C ASP A 112 -44.19 -12.27 13.89
N VAL A 113 -44.13 -11.58 12.76
CA VAL A 113 -44.39 -12.18 11.44
C VAL A 113 -43.07 -12.47 10.76
N MET A 114 -42.88 -13.74 10.40
CA MET A 114 -41.81 -14.13 9.51
C MET A 114 -42.26 -13.88 8.07
N ASN A 115 -41.71 -12.85 7.44
CA ASN A 115 -42.04 -12.50 6.06
C ASN A 115 -41.41 -13.49 5.09
N ALA A 116 -42.13 -13.86 4.03
CA ALA A 116 -41.61 -14.64 2.91
C ALA A 116 -40.32 -14.03 2.35
N GLU A 117 -39.47 -14.87 1.78
CA GLU A 117 -38.30 -14.44 1.03
C GLU A 117 -38.72 -13.66 -0.23
N GLN A 118 -38.08 -12.51 -0.48
CA GLN A 118 -38.31 -11.71 -1.67
C GLN A 118 -36.99 -11.51 -2.40
N ALA A 119 -36.98 -11.76 -3.71
CA ALA A 119 -35.80 -11.58 -4.54
C ALA A 119 -35.30 -10.13 -4.47
N GLY A 120 -34.03 -9.95 -4.09
CA GLY A 120 -33.41 -8.63 -3.93
C GLY A 120 -33.66 -7.94 -2.59
N ALA A 121 -34.45 -8.53 -1.69
CA ALA A 121 -34.62 -8.02 -0.33
C ALA A 121 -33.53 -8.57 0.63
N LEU A 122 -33.29 -7.86 1.73
CA LEU A 122 -32.39 -8.35 2.78
C LEU A 122 -32.97 -9.60 3.46
N VAL A 123 -32.14 -10.63 3.61
CA VAL A 123 -32.48 -11.81 4.41
C VAL A 123 -32.65 -11.39 5.86
N ARG A 124 -33.79 -11.76 6.47
CA ARG A 124 -34.00 -11.62 7.90
C ARG A 124 -33.26 -12.72 8.62
N ASN A 125 -32.49 -12.36 9.64
CA ASN A 125 -31.94 -13.30 10.62
C ASN A 125 -32.37 -12.87 12.03
N ILE A 126 -33.02 -13.79 12.75
CA ILE A 126 -33.41 -13.63 14.15
C ILE A 126 -32.54 -14.57 14.97
N LEU A 127 -31.55 -14.01 15.67
CA LEU A 127 -30.76 -14.76 16.63
C LEU A 127 -31.64 -15.15 17.82
N THR A 128 -32.00 -16.42 17.90
CA THR A 128 -32.82 -16.98 18.97
C THR A 128 -31.91 -17.65 19.98
N THR A 129 -31.86 -17.08 21.19
CA THR A 129 -31.12 -17.67 22.31
C THR A 129 -32.06 -18.43 23.22
N VAL A 130 -31.75 -19.70 23.50
CA VAL A 130 -32.52 -20.56 24.41
C VAL A 130 -31.65 -20.97 25.59
N TYR A 131 -32.13 -20.74 26.81
CA TYR A 131 -31.48 -21.24 28.03
C TYR A 131 -32.21 -22.48 28.53
N ILE A 132 -31.50 -23.60 28.60
CA ILE A 132 -32.02 -24.84 29.19
C ILE A 132 -31.36 -25.04 30.53
N LYS A 133 -32.17 -25.09 31.60
CA LYS A 133 -31.72 -25.53 32.92
C LYS A 133 -31.94 -27.03 33.04
N THR A 134 -30.86 -27.79 33.22
CA THR A 134 -30.90 -29.22 33.54
C THR A 134 -30.14 -29.45 34.84
N SER A 135 -30.58 -30.39 35.68
CA SER A 135 -29.87 -30.68 36.93
C SER A 135 -28.49 -31.33 36.72
N ASN A 136 -28.12 -31.69 35.48
CA ASN A 136 -26.86 -32.38 35.13
C ASN A 136 -26.35 -31.95 33.73
N ALA A 137 -25.93 -30.69 33.57
CA ALA A 137 -25.46 -30.16 32.28
C ALA A 137 -24.25 -30.93 31.70
N SER A 138 -23.47 -31.60 32.55
CA SER A 138 -22.31 -32.43 32.19
C SER A 138 -22.64 -33.73 31.41
N SER A 139 -23.92 -34.10 31.27
CA SER A 139 -24.36 -35.28 30.49
C SER A 139 -24.81 -34.95 29.05
N ILE A 140 -24.79 -33.68 28.67
CA ILE A 140 -25.27 -33.20 27.38
C ILE A 140 -24.07 -32.91 26.48
N SER A 141 -23.89 -33.71 25.43
CA SER A 141 -22.85 -33.50 24.42
C SER A 141 -23.47 -32.93 23.16
N ILE A 142 -23.15 -31.67 22.88
CA ILE A 142 -23.72 -30.94 21.76
C ILE A 142 -22.77 -31.01 20.56
N ALA A 143 -23.22 -31.64 19.47
CA ALA A 143 -22.59 -31.53 18.17
C ALA A 143 -23.25 -30.39 17.38
N VAL A 144 -22.45 -29.42 16.94
CA VAL A 144 -22.90 -28.32 16.06
C VAL A 144 -22.56 -28.69 14.62
N ALA A 145 -23.55 -28.74 13.74
CA ALA A 145 -23.32 -28.88 12.31
C ALA A 145 -23.08 -27.47 11.71
N MET A 146 -21.84 -27.17 11.36
CA MET A 146 -21.37 -25.82 11.02
C MET A 146 -21.52 -25.43 9.53
N ASP A 147 -22.16 -26.23 8.68
CA ASP A 147 -21.98 -26.12 7.22
C ASP A 147 -23.02 -25.27 6.46
N THR A 148 -23.99 -24.62 7.12
CA THR A 148 -25.09 -23.95 6.37
C THR A 148 -25.07 -22.42 6.42
N TYR A 149 -24.36 -21.78 7.34
CA TYR A 149 -24.41 -20.32 7.50
C TYR A 149 -23.03 -19.68 7.59
N VAL A 150 -22.82 -18.62 6.80
CA VAL A 150 -21.64 -17.75 6.93
C VAL A 150 -21.88 -16.81 8.11
N THR A 151 -21.11 -16.98 9.18
CA THR A 151 -21.09 -16.01 10.29
C THR A 151 -20.32 -14.75 9.88
N LYS A 152 -20.54 -13.63 10.58
CA LYS A 152 -19.74 -12.41 10.36
C LYS A 152 -18.23 -12.68 10.46
N ALA A 153 -17.79 -13.48 11.43
CA ALA A 153 -16.39 -13.86 11.57
C ALA A 153 -15.86 -14.63 10.35
N MET A 154 -16.69 -15.48 9.73
CA MET A 154 -16.32 -16.19 8.50
C MET A 154 -16.24 -15.26 7.30
N LEU A 155 -17.13 -14.24 7.23
CA LEU A 155 -17.07 -13.21 6.20
C LEU A 155 -15.82 -12.33 6.37
N ASP A 156 -15.57 -11.83 7.58
CA ASP A 156 -14.38 -11.02 7.89
C ASP A 156 -13.07 -11.80 7.58
N ALA A 157 -13.05 -13.10 7.89
CA ALA A 157 -11.94 -13.98 7.54
C ALA A 157 -11.80 -14.21 6.02
N ALA A 158 -12.92 -14.31 5.29
CA ALA A 158 -12.92 -14.44 3.85
C ALA A 158 -12.44 -13.15 3.15
N GLU A 159 -12.87 -11.97 3.63
CA GLU A 159 -12.41 -10.66 3.15
C GLU A 159 -10.91 -10.48 3.40
N THR A 160 -10.44 -10.78 4.61
CA THR A 160 -8.99 -10.74 4.93
C THR A 160 -8.19 -11.67 4.01
N LYS A 161 -8.68 -12.89 3.79
CA LYS A 161 -8.02 -13.86 2.90
C LYS A 161 -8.06 -13.44 1.43
N ALA A 162 -9.12 -12.74 1.00
CA ALA A 162 -9.20 -12.19 -0.35
C ALA A 162 -8.20 -11.05 -0.53
N LEU A 163 -8.09 -10.16 0.45
CA LEU A 163 -7.09 -9.08 0.48
C LEU A 163 -5.66 -9.65 0.43
N ASP A 164 -5.34 -10.63 1.28
CA ASP A 164 -4.01 -11.24 1.32
C ASP A 164 -3.61 -11.93 0.01
N ARG A 165 -4.59 -12.43 -0.75
CA ARG A 165 -4.36 -13.06 -2.06
C ARG A 165 -4.17 -12.05 -3.18
N ALA A 166 -4.99 -11.00 -3.21
CA ALA A 166 -4.92 -9.95 -4.23
C ALA A 166 -3.72 -9.03 -4.00
N HIS A 167 -3.49 -8.66 -2.74
CA HIS A 167 -2.48 -7.71 -2.28
C HIS A 167 -1.80 -8.24 -1.01
N PRO A 168 -0.87 -9.21 -1.13
CA PRO A 168 -0.09 -9.68 0.02
C PRO A 168 0.73 -8.54 0.64
N ILE A 169 1.15 -8.72 1.90
CA ILE A 169 2.06 -7.78 2.58
C ILE A 169 3.33 -7.59 1.72
N GLY A 170 3.71 -6.33 1.49
CA GLY A 170 4.79 -5.93 0.59
C GLY A 170 4.39 -5.76 -0.88
N SER A 171 3.15 -6.07 -1.28
CA SER A 171 2.66 -5.75 -2.61
C SER A 171 2.61 -4.23 -2.84
N VAL A 172 2.87 -3.83 -4.09
CA VAL A 172 2.85 -2.43 -4.51
C VAL A 172 1.56 -2.17 -5.30
N TYR A 173 0.89 -1.06 -4.98
CA TYR A 173 -0.30 -0.58 -5.67
C TYR A 173 0.00 0.79 -6.29
N LEU A 174 -0.41 0.96 -7.54
CA LEU A 174 -0.17 2.17 -8.34
C LEU A 174 -1.50 2.68 -8.88
N ASN A 175 -1.76 3.98 -8.70
CA ASN A 175 -2.96 4.64 -9.18
C ASN A 175 -2.70 6.09 -9.59
N ILE A 176 -3.58 6.66 -10.43
CA ILE A 176 -3.52 8.07 -10.82
C ILE A 176 -4.61 8.83 -10.07
N GLY A 177 -4.21 9.75 -9.18
CA GLY A 177 -5.13 10.67 -8.50
C GLY A 177 -6.10 9.99 -7.53
N GLY A 178 -5.69 8.88 -6.90
CA GLY A 178 -6.55 8.12 -5.99
C GLY A 178 -6.18 8.27 -4.52
N THR A 179 -7.12 7.91 -3.66
CA THR A 179 -6.98 8.00 -2.20
C THR A 179 -6.21 6.80 -1.63
N ASP A 180 -5.95 6.85 -0.32
CA ASP A 180 -5.33 5.75 0.43
C ASP A 180 -6.01 4.39 0.10
N PRO A 181 -5.25 3.38 -0.38
CA PRO A 181 -5.78 2.07 -0.73
C PRO A 181 -6.49 1.36 0.42
N ALA A 182 -6.22 1.73 1.67
CA ALA A 182 -6.95 1.23 2.84
C ALA A 182 -8.47 1.49 2.73
N THR A 183 -8.86 2.56 2.04
CA THR A 183 -10.27 2.89 1.82
C THR A 183 -10.95 1.94 0.83
N ALA A 184 -10.21 1.46 -0.17
CA ALA A 184 -10.74 0.61 -1.23
C ALA A 184 -10.64 -0.88 -0.89
N PHE A 185 -9.55 -1.29 -0.24
CA PHE A 185 -9.21 -2.69 -0.01
C PHE A 185 -9.18 -3.09 1.47
N GLY A 186 -9.17 -2.14 2.39
CA GLY A 186 -8.78 -2.37 3.78
C GLY A 186 -7.26 -2.55 3.94
N GLY A 187 -6.85 -3.10 5.08
CA GLY A 187 -5.44 -3.27 5.43
C GLY A 187 -4.73 -1.96 5.77
N THR A 188 -3.40 -2.02 5.90
CA THR A 188 -2.54 -0.86 6.20
C THR A 188 -1.53 -0.65 5.07
N TRP A 189 -1.42 0.59 4.60
CA TRP A 189 -0.61 0.96 3.45
C TRP A 189 0.33 2.12 3.78
N LYS A 190 1.49 2.15 3.12
CA LYS A 190 2.45 3.25 3.22
C LYS A 190 2.78 3.79 1.85
N LYS A 191 2.71 5.12 1.70
CA LYS A 191 3.02 5.81 0.45
C LYS A 191 4.52 5.77 0.15
N ILE A 192 4.85 5.63 -1.12
CA ILE A 192 6.19 5.79 -1.69
C ILE A 192 6.23 7.17 -2.32
N GLU A 193 7.10 8.04 -1.80
CA GLU A 193 7.18 9.44 -2.21
C GLU A 193 8.50 9.73 -2.92
N GLY A 194 8.45 10.60 -3.93
CA GLY A 194 9.64 11.20 -4.56
C GLY A 194 10.67 10.21 -5.11
N SER A 195 10.26 9.02 -5.58
CA SER A 195 11.19 7.98 -6.03
C SER A 195 10.64 7.13 -7.16
N TYR A 196 11.55 6.63 -8.00
CA TYR A 196 11.26 5.67 -9.06
C TYR A 196 11.28 4.25 -8.52
N LEU A 197 10.40 3.39 -9.06
CA LEU A 197 10.45 1.96 -8.80
C LEU A 197 11.47 1.30 -9.74
N LEU A 198 12.45 0.63 -9.14
CA LEU A 198 13.47 -0.14 -9.83
C LEU A 198 13.45 -1.58 -9.33
N ALA A 199 13.50 -2.54 -10.25
CA ALA A 199 13.53 -3.95 -9.89
C ALA A 199 14.81 -4.29 -9.10
N SER A 200 14.65 -5.06 -8.03
CA SER A 200 15.78 -5.61 -7.27
C SER A 200 16.55 -6.65 -8.08
N GLY A 201 17.83 -6.84 -7.78
CA GLY A 201 18.70 -7.79 -8.48
C GLY A 201 20.06 -7.18 -8.79
N SER A 202 20.78 -7.77 -9.75
CA SER A 202 22.06 -7.22 -10.20
C SER A 202 21.84 -6.18 -11.30
N TYR A 203 22.36 -4.97 -11.10
CA TYR A 203 22.30 -3.89 -12.08
C TYR A 203 23.62 -3.11 -12.06
N ALA A 204 24.24 -2.94 -13.23
CA ALA A 204 25.51 -2.23 -13.40
C ALA A 204 26.61 -2.64 -12.40
N GLY A 205 26.73 -3.95 -12.12
CA GLY A 205 27.72 -4.50 -11.18
C GLY A 205 27.41 -4.28 -9.70
N LYS A 206 26.23 -3.74 -9.36
CA LYS A 206 25.75 -3.55 -7.99
C LYS A 206 24.56 -4.47 -7.70
N THR A 207 24.47 -4.96 -6.47
CA THR A 207 23.28 -5.69 -5.99
C THR A 207 22.29 -4.72 -5.38
N LEU A 208 21.08 -4.68 -5.95
CA LEU A 208 19.96 -3.87 -5.52
C LEU A 208 19.00 -4.72 -4.69
N THR A 209 18.79 -4.34 -3.44
CA THR A 209 17.87 -5.04 -2.51
C THR A 209 16.52 -4.31 -2.49
N ALA A 210 15.43 -5.07 -2.55
CA ALA A 210 14.08 -4.52 -2.47
C ALA A 210 13.88 -3.66 -1.21
N GLY A 211 13.17 -2.54 -1.35
CA GLY A 211 12.88 -1.59 -0.26
C GLY A 211 14.02 -0.65 0.10
N LYS A 212 15.18 -0.70 -0.57
CA LYS A 212 16.25 0.29 -0.42
C LYS A 212 16.11 1.42 -1.43
N THR A 213 16.37 2.65 -0.98
CA THR A 213 16.49 3.83 -1.83
C THR A 213 17.90 3.89 -2.42
N VAL A 214 18.00 4.10 -3.72
CA VAL A 214 19.25 4.23 -4.47
C VAL A 214 19.13 5.34 -5.51
N GLY A 215 20.26 5.84 -6.01
CA GLY A 215 20.32 6.92 -6.99
C GLY A 215 20.53 8.30 -6.35
N GLU A 216 20.50 9.33 -7.20
CA GLU A 216 20.65 10.73 -6.81
C GLU A 216 19.65 11.59 -7.61
N GLU A 217 19.15 12.65 -6.99
CA GLU A 217 18.26 13.62 -7.65
C GLU A 217 19.06 14.65 -8.46
N MET A 218 20.16 15.12 -7.87
CA MET A 218 21.07 16.11 -8.44
C MET A 218 22.47 15.51 -8.53
N HIS A 219 23.13 15.67 -9.68
CA HIS A 219 24.50 15.21 -9.88
C HIS A 219 25.42 16.38 -10.22
N ASN A 220 26.53 16.50 -9.50
CA ASN A 220 27.59 17.46 -9.80
C ASN A 220 28.68 16.76 -10.61
N ILE A 221 28.95 17.27 -11.82
CA ILE A 221 30.01 16.73 -12.68
C ILE A 221 31.35 16.85 -11.96
N THR A 222 32.06 15.73 -11.82
CA THR A 222 33.42 15.68 -11.29
C THR A 222 34.45 15.88 -12.41
N ILE A 223 35.69 16.21 -12.04
CA ILE A 223 36.79 16.39 -12.99
C ILE A 223 37.00 15.13 -13.86
N THR A 224 36.82 13.94 -13.29
CA THR A 224 36.96 12.67 -14.00
C THR A 224 35.84 12.39 -15.01
N GLU A 225 34.70 13.05 -14.86
CA GLU A 225 33.53 12.93 -15.75
C GLU A 225 33.54 13.99 -16.86
N MET A 226 34.44 14.97 -16.79
CA MET A 226 34.56 16.00 -17.83
C MET A 226 35.14 15.40 -19.13
N PRO A 227 34.50 15.60 -20.29
CA PRO A 227 35.08 15.23 -21.57
C PRO A 227 36.44 15.89 -21.79
N MET A 228 37.34 15.17 -22.47
CA MET A 228 38.62 15.74 -22.90
C MET A 228 38.37 16.99 -23.76
N HIS A 229 38.98 18.10 -23.37
CA HIS A 229 38.88 19.38 -24.06
C HIS A 229 40.24 20.10 -24.01
N SER A 230 40.39 21.13 -24.84
CA SER A 230 41.59 21.95 -24.90
C SER A 230 41.23 23.42 -24.89
N HIS A 231 42.00 24.23 -24.16
CA HIS A 231 41.95 25.68 -24.26
C HIS A 231 43.04 26.14 -25.21
N GLY A 232 42.66 27.00 -26.16
CA GLY A 232 43.58 27.60 -27.13
C GLY A 232 43.40 29.10 -27.16
N GLY A 233 44.48 29.82 -27.43
CA GLY A 233 44.48 31.25 -27.65
C GLY A 233 45.60 31.61 -28.62
N THR A 234 45.34 32.61 -29.46
CA THR A 234 46.37 33.26 -30.27
C THR A 234 46.47 34.71 -29.81
N THR A 235 47.68 35.18 -29.53
CA THR A 235 47.93 36.61 -29.34
C THR A 235 48.12 37.24 -30.72
N ASP A 236 47.47 38.37 -31.00
CA ASP A 236 47.51 39.02 -32.31
C ASP A 236 48.93 39.44 -32.67
N THR A 237 49.59 38.60 -33.47
CA THR A 237 50.90 38.82 -34.09
C THR A 237 52.03 39.12 -33.09
N GLY A 238 53.11 38.33 -33.13
CA GLY A 238 54.42 38.83 -32.68
C GLY A 238 54.86 39.97 -33.62
N GLY A 239 54.18 41.10 -33.55
CA GLY A 239 54.22 42.14 -34.54
C GLY A 239 55.20 43.19 -34.10
N LYS A 240 56.45 43.07 -34.55
CA LYS A 240 57.43 44.15 -34.50
C LYS A 240 56.76 45.43 -35.02
N HIS A 241 56.46 46.37 -34.14
CA HIS A 241 56.00 47.69 -34.55
C HIS A 241 57.13 48.70 -34.36
N ARG A 242 57.13 49.76 -35.18
CA ARG A 242 58.11 50.86 -35.13
C ARG A 242 57.36 52.14 -34.82
N HIS A 243 57.95 53.01 -34.01
CA HIS A 243 57.49 54.38 -33.87
C HIS A 243 58.21 55.27 -34.89
N TRP A 244 57.48 56.21 -35.50
CA TRP A 244 58.04 57.18 -36.43
C TRP A 244 58.41 58.46 -35.66
N THR A 245 59.62 58.98 -35.84
CA THR A 245 59.93 60.33 -35.39
C THR A 245 59.45 61.32 -36.45
N ASN A 246 58.35 62.06 -36.19
CA ASN A 246 57.95 63.15 -37.08
C ASN A 246 58.82 64.39 -36.78
N GLY A 247 59.78 64.66 -37.65
CA GLY A 247 60.62 65.86 -37.59
C GLY A 247 62.04 65.58 -38.07
N ALA A 248 62.62 66.52 -38.82
CA ALA A 248 64.01 66.45 -39.26
C ALA A 248 64.93 66.39 -38.02
N LEU A 249 65.74 65.33 -37.91
CA LEU A 249 66.79 65.25 -36.90
C LEU A 249 67.73 66.47 -37.05
N PRO A 250 68.24 67.06 -35.95
CA PRO A 250 69.21 68.14 -36.03
C PRO A 250 70.39 67.71 -36.89
N ARG A 251 70.89 68.62 -37.75
CA ARG A 251 71.87 68.39 -38.83
C ARG A 251 73.20 67.73 -38.42
N ASP A 252 73.43 67.50 -37.14
CA ASP A 252 74.74 67.20 -36.55
C ASP A 252 74.91 65.70 -36.20
N LEU A 253 73.96 64.85 -36.60
CA LEU A 253 74.08 63.38 -36.56
C LEU A 253 74.31 62.85 -37.99
N GLN A 254 75.57 62.71 -38.39
CA GLN A 254 75.96 62.09 -39.68
C GLN A 254 76.74 60.80 -39.41
N TRP A 255 76.38 59.71 -40.10
CA TRP A 255 77.09 58.42 -40.05
C TRP A 255 78.27 58.46 -41.01
N ASP A 256 79.49 58.41 -40.48
CA ASP A 256 80.72 58.30 -41.25
C ASP A 256 81.52 57.07 -40.82
N ALA A 257 81.91 56.24 -41.78
CA ALA A 257 82.72 55.05 -41.56
C ALA A 257 84.05 55.28 -42.28
N CYS A 258 85.02 55.86 -41.56
CA CYS A 258 86.34 56.14 -42.11
C CYS A 258 87.18 54.85 -42.09
N GLU A 259 87.43 54.27 -43.26
CA GLU A 259 88.38 53.15 -43.41
C GLU A 259 89.82 53.66 -43.23
N GLY A 260 90.41 53.34 -42.08
CA GLY A 260 91.82 53.56 -41.79
C GLY A 260 92.42 52.35 -41.08
N ASN A 261 93.04 51.46 -41.87
CA ASN A 261 94.08 50.51 -41.45
C ASN A 261 93.70 49.50 -40.34
N ASP A 262 93.08 48.38 -40.73
CA ASP A 262 92.99 47.09 -40.00
C ASP A 262 92.65 47.10 -38.49
N ASN A 263 91.92 48.12 -38.01
CA ASN A 263 91.34 48.16 -36.66
C ASN A 263 89.81 48.35 -36.71
N GLU A 264 89.12 47.93 -35.63
CA GLU A 264 87.66 48.00 -35.51
C GLU A 264 87.13 49.42 -35.80
N PRO A 265 86.06 49.55 -36.60
CA PRO A 265 85.49 50.84 -36.96
C PRO A 265 85.03 51.61 -35.71
N ALA A 266 85.71 52.72 -35.42
CA ALA A 266 85.34 53.65 -34.35
C ALA A 266 84.61 54.86 -34.94
N ILE A 267 83.55 55.30 -34.24
CA ILE A 267 82.73 56.45 -34.64
C ILE A 267 83.49 57.75 -34.37
N GLY A 268 83.93 58.43 -35.43
CA GLY A 268 84.66 59.71 -35.37
C GLY A 268 83.77 60.91 -35.72
N TYR A 269 84.06 62.07 -35.12
CA TYR A 269 83.31 63.33 -35.30
C TYR A 269 84.01 64.22 -36.33
N GLY A 270 83.35 64.54 -37.46
CA GLY A 270 83.74 65.66 -38.32
C GLY A 270 83.88 65.36 -39.82
N ASP A 271 82.97 65.97 -40.59
CA ASP A 271 83.15 66.62 -41.90
C ASP A 271 83.80 65.81 -43.05
N GLY A 272 82.94 65.27 -43.92
CA GLY A 272 83.00 65.77 -45.29
C GLY A 272 82.76 64.76 -46.40
N CYS A 273 81.51 64.31 -46.61
CA CYS A 273 80.96 64.03 -47.95
C CYS A 273 79.55 63.41 -47.89
N TRP A 274 78.48 64.13 -48.28
CA TRP A 274 77.25 63.46 -48.75
C TRP A 274 76.29 64.38 -49.53
N ARG A 275 75.93 63.96 -50.75
CA ARG A 275 74.77 64.48 -51.51
C ARG A 275 73.80 63.33 -51.78
N GLY A 276 72.64 63.36 -51.13
CA GLY A 276 71.42 62.78 -51.72
C GLY A 276 70.68 61.66 -51.00
N HIS A 277 71.03 61.24 -49.79
CA HIS A 277 70.27 60.16 -49.12
C HIS A 277 69.72 60.64 -47.76
N ARG A 278 68.39 60.78 -47.70
CA ARG A 278 67.65 60.89 -46.43
C ARG A 278 67.68 59.52 -45.77
N VAL A 279 68.08 59.46 -44.50
CA VAL A 279 68.05 58.22 -43.71
C VAL A 279 66.85 58.31 -42.78
N ASP A 280 65.86 57.43 -42.98
CA ASP A 280 64.68 57.33 -42.12
C ASP A 280 65.08 56.72 -40.77
N GLY A 281 64.90 57.49 -39.68
CA GLY A 281 65.16 57.04 -38.32
C GLY A 281 63.93 56.35 -37.73
N HIS A 282 64.04 55.08 -37.39
CA HIS A 282 63.03 54.36 -36.63
C HIS A 282 63.62 53.90 -35.29
N THR A 283 62.78 53.75 -34.26
CA THR A 283 63.16 52.95 -33.10
C THR A 283 63.50 51.52 -33.54
N SER A 284 64.39 50.82 -32.81
CA SER A 284 64.59 49.39 -33.03
C SER A 284 63.24 48.65 -32.91
N SER A 285 63.12 47.51 -33.57
CA SER A 285 61.95 46.64 -33.43
C SER A 285 61.84 45.96 -32.06
N ASP A 286 62.75 46.30 -31.14
CA ASP A 286 63.09 45.52 -29.95
C ASP A 286 62.75 46.35 -28.69
N GLY A 287 61.60 47.03 -28.72
CA GLY A 287 61.01 47.62 -27.53
C GLY A 287 60.42 46.52 -26.64
N ASP A 288 60.66 46.60 -25.34
CA ASP A 288 60.16 45.61 -24.37
C ASP A 288 58.63 45.67 -24.28
N HIS A 289 57.96 44.55 -24.53
CA HIS A 289 56.50 44.44 -24.38
C HIS A 289 56.08 43.03 -23.96
N THR A 290 54.93 42.96 -23.31
CA THR A 290 54.37 41.70 -22.78
C THR A 290 53.05 41.35 -23.45
N HIS A 291 52.86 40.05 -23.72
CA HIS A 291 51.56 39.50 -24.09
C HIS A 291 50.98 38.74 -22.90
N GLU A 292 49.72 39.04 -22.55
CA GLU A 292 49.00 38.34 -21.51
C GLU A 292 47.79 37.63 -22.14
N PHE A 293 47.66 36.33 -21.87
CA PHE A 293 46.47 35.55 -22.20
C PHE A 293 45.91 34.96 -20.89
N THR A 294 44.74 35.44 -20.49
CA THR A 294 44.02 34.94 -19.32
C THR A 294 42.79 34.16 -19.77
N THR A 295 42.54 33.03 -19.12
CA THR A 295 41.28 32.29 -19.25
C THR A 295 40.56 32.33 -17.91
N ASN A 296 39.25 32.51 -17.95
CA ASN A 296 38.41 32.41 -16.76
C ASN A 296 37.91 30.98 -16.57
N ASP A 297 37.40 30.68 -15.39
CA ASP A 297 36.68 29.44 -15.12
C ASP A 297 35.48 29.31 -16.09
N ALA A 298 35.35 28.13 -16.70
CA ALA A 298 34.22 27.80 -17.56
C ALA A 298 33.22 26.93 -16.79
N GLY A 299 31.95 27.36 -16.80
CA GLY A 299 30.85 26.67 -16.11
C GLY A 299 30.53 27.21 -14.72
N GLY A 300 29.32 26.93 -14.23
CA GLY A 300 28.83 27.41 -12.93
C GLY A 300 28.93 26.41 -11.79
N GLY A 301 29.44 25.19 -12.03
CA GLY A 301 29.54 24.10 -11.04
C GLY A 301 28.20 23.61 -10.46
N ALA A 302 27.07 24.11 -10.97
CA ALA A 302 25.76 23.72 -10.50
C ALA A 302 25.44 22.28 -10.90
N GLY A 303 24.85 21.54 -9.97
CA GLY A 303 24.37 20.19 -10.24
C GLY A 303 23.29 20.19 -11.31
N MET A 304 23.29 19.14 -12.12
CA MET A 304 22.21 18.89 -13.07
C MET A 304 21.15 18.01 -12.41
N LEU A 305 19.88 18.32 -12.66
CA LEU A 305 18.77 17.47 -12.26
C LEU A 305 18.78 16.20 -13.13
N ILE A 306 18.85 15.02 -12.49
CA ILE A 306 18.91 13.72 -13.17
C ILE A 306 17.50 13.11 -13.35
N MET A 307 16.46 13.83 -12.95
CA MET A 307 15.06 13.43 -13.13
C MET A 307 14.70 13.23 -14.62
N PRO A 308 14.41 11.99 -15.06
CA PRO A 308 13.89 11.75 -16.40
C PRO A 308 12.47 12.31 -16.53
N LEU A 309 12.01 12.49 -17.77
CA LEU A 309 10.60 12.79 -18.03
C LEU A 309 9.73 11.64 -17.48
N ALA A 310 8.78 11.97 -16.61
CA ALA A 310 7.95 10.98 -15.93
C ALA A 310 6.48 11.41 -15.85
N THR A 311 5.59 10.42 -15.85
CA THR A 311 4.19 10.59 -15.43
C THR A 311 4.10 10.25 -13.95
N VAL A 312 3.63 11.21 -13.14
CA VAL A 312 3.50 11.02 -11.70
C VAL A 312 2.26 10.19 -11.39
N VAL A 313 2.45 9.13 -10.60
CA VAL A 313 1.40 8.25 -10.08
C VAL A 313 1.53 8.19 -8.56
N ASP A 314 0.43 7.93 -7.88
CA ASP A 314 0.43 7.58 -6.46
C ASP A 314 0.89 6.11 -6.32
N ALA A 315 1.91 5.90 -5.50
CA ALA A 315 2.48 4.58 -5.25
C ALA A 315 2.42 4.25 -3.76
N TRP A 316 1.97 3.03 -3.44
CA TRP A 316 1.79 2.55 -2.07
C TRP A 316 2.30 1.12 -1.95
N TYR A 317 2.76 0.74 -0.77
CA TYR A 317 3.00 -0.68 -0.44
C TYR A 317 2.27 -1.08 0.83
N ARG A 318 1.79 -2.32 0.86
CA ARG A 318 1.05 -2.86 2.01
C ARG A 318 2.00 -3.24 3.15
N THR A 319 1.68 -2.85 4.37
CA THR A 319 2.47 -3.13 5.58
C THR A 319 1.80 -4.09 6.55
N ALA A 320 0.46 -4.17 6.54
CA ALA A 320 -0.33 -5.12 7.34
C ALA A 320 -1.68 -5.41 6.69
#